data_AF-A0A1J0AFG7-F1
#
_entry.id   AF-A0A1J0AFG7-F1
#
_cell.length_a   1.000
_cell.length_b   1.000
_cell.length_c   1.000
_cell.angle_alpha   90.00
_cell.angle_beta   90.00
_cell.angle_gamma   90.00
#
_symmetry.space_group_name_H-M   'P 1'
#
loop_
_entity.id
_entity.type
_entity.pdbx_description
1 polymer ?
#
loop_
_entity_poly.entity_id
_entity_poly.type
_entity_poly.pdbx_seq_one_letter_code
_entity_poly.pdbx_strand_id
1 'polypeptide(L)'
;MILCDAGVLLCLVDHTQSQHNAYRTAVQNLAKPLTTTWSCLTEAMYLAFHRGGWAMQKQLGQLLLDNLIVCRRHYPRPWFCGISIRESCHIAINLRDKVL
;
A
#
# COMPACT_ATOMS: atom_id res chain seq x y z
N MET A 1 -5.88 -13.74 -11.27
CA MET A 1 -5.07 -12.56 -10.89
C MET A 1 -6.06 -11.51 -10.42
N ILE A 2 -5.91 -10.99 -9.20
CA ILE A 2 -6.86 -10.02 -8.62
C ILE A 2 -6.17 -8.66 -8.64
N LEU A 3 -6.77 -7.72 -9.37
CA LEU A 3 -6.31 -6.33 -9.45
C LEU A 3 -7.09 -5.50 -8.42
N CYS A 4 -6.37 -4.83 -7.53
CA CYS A 4 -6.94 -4.03 -6.46
C CYS A 4 -6.81 -2.54 -6.73
N ASP A 5 -7.92 -1.86 -6.49
CA ASP A 5 -8.05 -0.41 -6.51
C ASP A 5 -7.59 0.26 -5.19
N ALA A 6 -7.40 1.57 -5.22
CA ALA A 6 -6.97 2.38 -4.08
C ALA A 6 -7.93 2.30 -2.89
N GLY A 7 -9.25 2.24 -3.15
CA GLY A 7 -10.26 2.15 -2.09
C GLY A 7 -10.15 0.86 -1.26
N VAL A 8 -9.85 -0.26 -1.92
CA VAL A 8 -9.65 -1.56 -1.24
C VAL A 8 -8.40 -1.52 -0.37
N LEU A 9 -7.32 -0.92 -0.88
CA LEU A 9 -6.07 -0.74 -0.13
C LEU A 9 -6.28 0.12 1.12
N LEU A 10 -7.04 1.20 1.01
CA LEU A 10 -7.39 2.05 2.14
C LEU A 10 -8.26 1.30 3.15
N CYS A 11 -9.26 0.53 2.69
CA CYS A 11 -10.14 -0.25 3.55
C CYS A 11 -9.38 -1.30 4.38
N LEU A 12 -8.28 -1.87 3.84
CA LEU A 12 -7.42 -2.81 4.55
C LEU A 12 -6.65 -2.19 5.73
N VAL A 13 -6.48 -0.86 5.74
CA VAL A 13 -5.76 -0.14 6.79
C VAL A 13 -6.71 0.61 7.72
N ASP A 14 -7.82 1.09 7.17
CA ASP A 14 -8.81 1.89 7.89
C ASP A 14 -9.77 1.00 8.71
N HIS A 15 -9.49 0.87 10.01
CA HIS A 15 -10.33 0.12 10.96
C HIS A 15 -11.72 0.74 11.17
N THR A 16 -11.95 1.99 10.76
CA THR A 16 -13.26 2.65 10.92
C THR A 16 -14.27 2.18 9.89
N GLN A 17 -13.82 1.52 8.82
CA GLN A 17 -14.70 1.00 7.78
C GLN A 17 -15.33 -0.33 8.21
N SER A 18 -16.66 -0.40 8.13
CA SER A 18 -17.43 -1.61 8.47
C SER A 18 -17.01 -2.86 7.70
N GLN A 19 -16.46 -2.69 6.50
CA GLN A 19 -16.01 -3.78 5.63
C GLN A 19 -14.56 -4.21 5.87
N HIS A 20 -13.82 -3.55 6.76
CA HIS A 20 -12.40 -3.83 7.03
C HIS A 20 -12.14 -5.32 7.33
N ASN A 21 -12.92 -5.91 8.24
CA ASN A 21 -12.77 -7.32 8.61
C ASN A 21 -13.09 -8.27 7.45
N ALA A 22 -14.08 -7.94 6.61
CA ALA A 22 -14.43 -8.75 5.46
C ALA A 22 -13.30 -8.76 4.42
N TYR A 23 -12.73 -7.60 4.10
CA TYR A 23 -11.59 -7.52 3.18
C TYR A 23 -10.33 -8.17 3.76
N ARG A 24 -10.04 -7.97 5.04
CA ARG A 24 -8.89 -8.61 5.69
C ARG A 24 -8.98 -10.13 5.62
N THR A 25 -10.16 -10.69 5.94
CA THR A 25 -10.41 -12.13 5.86
C THR A 25 -10.31 -12.63 4.41
N ALA A 26 -10.87 -11.89 3.45
CA ALA A 26 -10.77 -12.23 2.03
C ALA A 26 -9.31 -12.26 1.56
N VAL A 27 -8.50 -11.25 1.91
CA VAL A 27 -7.08 -11.18 1.54
C VAL A 27 -6.25 -12.28 2.20
N GLN A 28 -6.55 -12.63 3.45
CA GLN A 28 -5.88 -13.75 4.14
C GLN A 28 -6.20 -15.11 3.51
N ASN A 29 -7.40 -15.28 2.97
CA ASN A 29 -7.82 -16.51 2.29
C ASN A 29 -7.31 -16.60 0.84
N LEU A 30 -6.70 -15.55 0.31
CA LEU A 30 -6.15 -15.56 -1.04
C LEU A 30 -4.78 -16.27 -1.05
N ALA A 31 -4.68 -17.32 -1.87
CA ALA A 31 -3.41 -18.05 -2.09
C ALA A 31 -2.34 -17.24 -2.86
N LYS A 32 -2.69 -16.07 -3.41
CA LYS A 32 -1.80 -15.21 -4.20
C LYS A 32 -1.90 -13.77 -3.72
N PRO A 33 -0.78 -13.02 -3.73
CA PRO A 33 -0.79 -11.64 -3.28
C PRO A 33 -1.66 -10.75 -4.17
N LEU A 34 -2.25 -9.71 -3.58
CA LEU A 34 -3.05 -8.74 -4.31
C LEU A 34 -2.17 -7.97 -5.28
N THR A 35 -2.58 -7.86 -6.53
CA THR A 35 -1.86 -7.04 -7.50
C THR A 35 -2.47 -5.65 -7.51
N THR A 36 -1.69 -4.59 -7.39
CA THR A 36 -2.15 -3.21 -7.59
C THR A 36 -1.29 -2.48 -8.62
N THR A 37 -1.75 -1.34 -9.10
CA THR A 37 -0.96 -0.47 -9.97
C THR A 37 -0.28 0.62 -9.15
N TRP A 38 0.75 1.24 -9.73
CA TRP A 38 1.40 2.39 -9.09
C TRP A 38 0.44 3.54 -8.82
N SER A 39 -0.44 3.87 -9.77
CA SER A 39 -1.42 4.95 -9.61
C SER A 39 -2.36 4.70 -8.43
N CYS A 40 -2.94 3.50 -8.34
CA CYS A 40 -3.82 3.11 -7.23
C CYS A 40 -3.09 3.11 -5.89
N LEU A 41 -1.80 2.69 -5.87
CA LEU A 41 -1.01 2.73 -4.65
C LEU A 41 -0.74 4.16 -4.18
N THR A 42 -0.37 5.06 -5.09
CA THR A 42 -0.12 6.47 -4.72
C THR A 42 -1.38 7.18 -4.24
N GLU A 43 -2.53 6.87 -4.85
CA GLU A 43 -3.83 7.37 -4.41
C GLU A 43 -4.20 6.85 -3.02
N ALA A 44 -4.00 5.55 -2.76
CA ALA A 44 -4.22 4.98 -1.43
C ALA A 44 -3.31 5.61 -0.36
N MET A 45 -2.04 5.86 -0.69
CA MET A 45 -1.10 6.56 0.20
C MET A 45 -1.53 8.01 0.48
N TYR A 46 -2.04 8.72 -0.54
CA TYR A 46 -2.56 10.08 -0.38
C TYR A 46 -3.81 10.12 0.51
N LEU A 47 -4.76 9.20 0.28
CA LEU A 47 -5.99 9.10 1.07
C LEU A 47 -5.71 8.66 2.52
N ALA A 48 -4.78 7.72 2.72
CA ALA A 48 -4.36 7.28 4.06
C ALA A 48 -3.76 8.42 4.87
N PHE A 49 -2.93 9.26 4.24
CA PHE A 49 -2.39 10.46 4.88
C PHE A 49 -3.49 11.45 5.28
N HIS A 50 -4.45 11.67 4.40
CA HIS A 50 -5.50 12.64 4.66
C HIS A 50 -6.45 12.19 5.78
N ARG A 51 -6.67 10.88 5.95
CA ARG A 51 -7.58 10.33 6.97
C ARG A 51 -6.94 10.09 8.33
N GLY A 52 -5.75 9.47 8.38
CA GLY A 52 -5.10 9.09 9.64
C GLY A 52 -3.60 9.34 9.65
N GLY A 53 -3.15 10.25 8.77
CA GLY A 53 -1.78 10.75 8.76
C GLY A 53 -0.75 9.66 8.48
N TRP A 54 0.40 9.83 9.10
CA TRP A 54 1.55 8.95 8.90
C TRP A 54 1.31 7.52 9.38
N ALA A 55 0.56 7.32 10.47
CA ALA A 55 0.31 6.00 11.03
C ALA A 55 -0.35 5.06 10.02
N MET A 56 -1.37 5.56 9.31
CA MET A 56 -2.04 4.79 8.26
C MET A 56 -1.15 4.57 7.02
N GLN A 57 -0.35 5.57 6.61
CA GLN A 57 0.60 5.37 5.51
C GLN A 57 1.64 4.30 5.84
N LYS A 58 2.12 4.26 7.08
CA LYS A 58 3.08 3.26 7.56
C LYS A 58 2.48 1.86 7.53
N GLN A 59 1.24 1.70 7.99
CA GLN A 59 0.53 0.41 7.90
C GLN A 59 0.37 -0.05 6.46
N LEU A 60 0.00 0.85 5.53
CA LEU A 60 -0.08 0.52 4.11
C LEU A 60 1.29 0.11 3.53
N GLY A 61 2.35 0.79 3.97
CA GLY A 61 3.73 0.47 3.61
C GLY A 61 4.19 -0.89 4.17
N GLN A 62 3.77 -1.26 5.38
CA GLN A 62 4.04 -2.58 5.95
C GLN A 62 3.38 -3.69 5.13
N LEU A 63 2.13 -3.51 4.68
CA LEU A 63 1.47 -4.48 3.80
C LEU A 63 2.22 -4.70 2.47
N LEU A 64 2.90 -3.66 1.95
CA LEU A 64 3.79 -3.79 0.80
C LEU A 64 5.08 -4.54 1.13
N LEU A 65 5.65 -4.35 2.33
CA LEU A 65 6.85 -5.06 2.79
C LEU A 65 6.56 -6.55 3.07
N ASP A 66 5.38 -6.85 3.60
CA ASP A 66 4.92 -8.21 3.93
C ASP A 66 4.55 -9.05 2.69
N ASN A 67 4.70 -8.49 1.47
CA ASN A 67 4.31 -9.11 0.19
C ASN A 67 2.80 -9.41 0.06
N LEU A 68 1.95 -8.88 0.95
CA LEU A 68 0.49 -9.00 0.80
C LEU A 68 -0.01 -8.27 -0.45
N ILE A 69 0.65 -7.16 -0.79
CA ILE A 69 0.36 -6.35 -1.97
C ILE A 69 1.60 -6.33 -2.87
N VAL A 70 1.40 -6.67 -4.14
CA VAL A 70 2.39 -6.56 -5.21
C VAL A 70 1.98 -5.40 -6.12
N CYS A 71 2.78 -4.34 -6.11
CA CYS A 71 2.60 -3.24 -7.05
C CYS A 71 3.22 -3.61 -8.40
N ARG A 72 2.39 -3.82 -9.42
CA ARG A 72 2.86 -3.93 -10.80
C ARG A 72 3.21 -2.54 -11.34
N ARG A 73 4.42 -2.42 -11.87
CA ARG A 73 4.79 -1.31 -12.75
C ARG A 73 4.14 -1.51 -14.10
N HIS A 74 3.23 -0.61 -14.46
CA HIS A 74 2.86 -0.40 -15.85
C HIS A 74 3.04 1.09 -16.17
N TYR A 75 4.28 1.58 -16.17
CA TYR A 75 4.63 2.84 -16.83
C TYR A 75 6.13 2.89 -17.15
N PRO A 76 6.51 3.26 -18.39
CA PRO A 76 7.83 3.79 -18.71
C PRO A 76 7.82 5.28 -18.34
N ARG A 77 8.38 5.65 -17.18
CA ARG A 77 8.76 7.05 -16.91
C ARG A 77 10.25 7.11 -16.56
N PRO A 78 11.05 7.92 -17.27
CA PRO A 78 12.51 7.91 -17.14
C PRO A 78 13.06 8.65 -15.91
N TRP A 79 12.21 9.19 -15.03
CA TRP A 79 12.62 10.11 -13.96
C TRP A 79 12.59 9.53 -12.54
N PHE A 80 12.18 8.27 -12.36
CA PHE A 80 12.27 7.62 -11.04
C PHE A 80 13.46 6.67 -11.01
N CYS A 81 14.45 7.08 -10.23
CA CYS A 81 15.68 6.39 -9.85
C CYS A 81 15.44 4.88 -9.66
N GLY A 82 16.40 4.06 -10.08
CA GLY A 82 16.36 2.59 -10.18
C GLY A 82 16.18 1.81 -8.86
N ILE A 83 15.59 2.43 -7.85
CA ILE A 83 15.22 1.84 -6.58
C ILE A 83 13.88 1.11 -6.77
N SER A 84 13.78 -0.11 -6.27
CA SER A 84 12.52 -0.86 -6.26
C SER A 84 11.49 -0.12 -5.40
N ILE A 85 10.20 -0.10 -5.78
CA ILE A 85 9.13 0.54 -4.98
C ILE A 85 9.19 0.09 -3.52
N ARG A 86 9.53 -1.19 -3.30
CA ARG A 86 9.75 -1.78 -1.99
C ARG A 86 10.90 -1.13 -1.22
N GLU A 87 12.04 -0.90 -1.87
CA GLU A 87 13.18 -0.23 -1.27
C GLU A 87 12.87 1.25 -0.98
N SER A 88 12.19 1.94 -1.90
CA SER A 88 11.74 3.32 -1.69
C SER A 88 10.78 3.42 -0.50
N CYS A 89 9.84 2.48 -0.36
CA CYS A 89 8.94 2.42 0.81
C CYS A 89 9.71 2.08 2.09
N HIS A 90 10.63 1.11 2.06
CA HIS A 90 11.44 0.75 3.22
C HIS A 90 12.28 1.94 3.71
N ILE A 91 12.95 2.63 2.78
CA ILE A 91 13.74 3.83 3.04
C ILE A 91 12.85 4.96 3.57
N ALA A 92 11.69 5.20 2.96
CA ALA A 92 10.77 6.27 3.39
C ALA A 92 10.20 6.01 4.79
N ILE A 93 9.83 4.78 5.13
CA ILE A 93 9.36 4.42 6.48
C ILE A 93 10.48 4.61 7.50
N ASN A 94 11.67 4.09 7.22
CA ASN A 94 12.82 4.13 8.14
C ASN A 94 13.36 5.56 8.33
N LEU A 95 13.36 6.39 7.28
CA LEU A 95 13.73 7.81 7.36
C LEU A 95 12.71 8.63 8.16
N ARG A 96 11.40 8.44 7.95
CA ARG A 96 10.38 9.19 8.69
C ARG A 96 10.25 8.76 10.15
N ASP A 97 10.44 7.48 10.46
CA ASP A 97 10.49 7.00 11.85
C ASP A 97 11.70 7.53 12.64
N LYS A 98 12.75 8.02 11.96
CA LYS A 98 13.90 8.67 12.61
C LYS A 98 13.73 10.18 12.81
N VAL A 99 12.74 10.79 12.17
CA VAL A 99 12.51 12.26 12.17
C VAL A 99 11.32 12.66 13.07
N LEU A 100 10.44 11.71 13.39
CA LEU A 100 9.35 11.83 14.37
C LEU A 100 9.77 11.20 15.71
#